data_AF-A0A7X7SNT2-F1
#
_entry.id   AF-A0A7X7SNT2-F1
#
_cell.length_a   1.000
_cell.length_b   1.000
_cell.length_c   1.000
_cell.angle_alpha   90.00
_cell.angle_beta   90.00
_cell.angle_gamma   90.00
#
_symmetry.space_group_name_H-M   'P 1'
#
loop_
_entity.id
_entity.type
_entity.pdbx_description
1 polymer ?
#
loop_
_entity_poly.entity_id
_entity_poly.type
_entity_poly.pdbx_seq_one_letter_code
_entity_poly.pdbx_strand_id
1 'polypeptide(L)'
;MSEDHFLVEVVDPVSGHLVPEGVEGELVFTSLSKEAVPVVRYRTGDLAALTTQRCACGRTLARHTRVQRRCDDMLKVRGVNVSPARVEAVLAAVEGGAPRFQILLESRKGLDHMEVLVGMDPVFFTDDVRDLVEMRRNLEGRLSDELGVRVDVRFVEPSGMKGAEEGLLRVVDNRRK
;
A
#
# COMPACT_ATOMS: atom_id res chain seq x y z
N MET A 1 -14.90 -12.73 -15.71
CA MET A 1 -13.55 -13.11 -16.17
C MET A 1 -13.65 -14.34 -17.05
N SER A 2 -12.57 -14.73 -17.72
CA SER A 2 -12.49 -15.96 -18.55
C SER A 2 -11.49 -16.92 -17.88
N GLU A 3 -11.95 -17.65 -16.86
CA GLU A 3 -11.10 -18.55 -16.05
C GLU A 3 -10.60 -19.78 -16.83
N ASP A 4 -11.22 -20.05 -17.98
CA ASP A 4 -10.79 -21.02 -18.99
C ASP A 4 -9.49 -20.62 -19.70
N HIS A 5 -9.20 -19.32 -19.77
CA HIS A 5 -7.99 -18.81 -20.43
C HIS A 5 -6.96 -18.23 -19.46
N PHE A 6 -7.38 -17.83 -18.26
CA PHE A 6 -6.54 -17.21 -17.25
C PHE A 6 -6.84 -17.74 -15.86
N LEU A 7 -5.81 -18.20 -15.15
CA LEU A 7 -5.87 -18.35 -13.71
C LEU A 7 -5.66 -16.97 -13.08
N VAL A 8 -6.61 -16.56 -12.22
CA VAL A 8 -6.57 -15.27 -11.52
C VAL A 8 -6.47 -15.52 -10.04
N GLU A 9 -5.51 -14.87 -9.41
CA GLU A 9 -5.23 -14.92 -7.99
C GLU A 9 -5.34 -13.51 -7.40
N VAL A 10 -5.66 -13.41 -6.12
CA VAL A 10 -5.49 -12.17 -5.34
C VAL A 10 -4.45 -12.47 -4.27
N VAL A 11 -3.39 -11.67 -4.24
CA VAL A 11 -2.30 -11.82 -3.28
C VAL A 11 -2.14 -10.56 -2.44
N ASP A 12 -1.58 -10.73 -1.26
CA ASP A 12 -1.10 -9.61 -0.48
C ASP A 12 0.08 -8.97 -1.23
N PRO A 13 0.07 -7.64 -1.51
CA PRO A 13 1.08 -7.00 -2.33
C PRO A 13 2.50 -7.03 -1.73
N VAL A 14 2.63 -7.29 -0.42
CA VAL A 14 3.92 -7.26 0.29
C VAL A 14 4.50 -8.67 0.37
N SER A 15 3.75 -9.59 0.96
CA SER A 15 4.17 -10.98 1.19
C SER A 15 4.03 -11.86 -0.04
N GLY A 16 3.15 -11.50 -0.99
CA GLY A 16 2.87 -12.31 -2.18
C GLY A 16 2.05 -13.57 -1.91
N HIS A 17 1.58 -13.78 -0.67
CA HIS A 17 0.71 -14.89 -0.31
C HIS A 17 -0.73 -14.62 -0.75
N LEU A 18 -1.48 -15.70 -1.02
CA LEU A 18 -2.91 -15.61 -1.33
C LEU A 18 -3.69 -15.01 -0.17
N VAL A 19 -4.64 -14.14 -0.49
CA VAL A 19 -5.61 -13.63 0.49
C VAL A 19 -6.93 -14.40 0.40
N PRO A 20 -7.75 -14.43 1.47
CA PRO A 20 -9.06 -15.05 1.44
C PRO A 20 -10.00 -14.43 0.39
N GLU A 21 -11.01 -15.19 -0.05
CA GLU A 21 -12.05 -14.68 -0.95
C GLU A 21 -12.74 -13.44 -0.35
N GLY A 22 -12.99 -12.42 -1.18
CA GLY A 22 -13.60 -11.16 -0.77
C GLY A 22 -12.65 -10.17 -0.09
N VAL A 23 -11.43 -10.58 0.25
CA VAL A 23 -10.40 -9.67 0.77
C VAL A 23 -9.69 -8.98 -0.40
N GLU A 24 -9.48 -7.67 -0.28
CA GLU A 24 -8.76 -6.88 -1.28
C GLU A 24 -7.26 -7.20 -1.27
N GLY A 25 -6.68 -7.33 -2.46
CA GLY A 25 -5.25 -7.50 -2.67
C GLY A 25 -4.89 -7.24 -4.14
N GLU A 26 -3.66 -7.56 -4.52
CA GLU A 26 -3.20 -7.39 -5.90
C GLU A 26 -3.67 -8.54 -6.79
N LEU A 27 -4.22 -8.20 -7.96
CA LEU A 27 -4.55 -9.17 -9.00
C LEU A 27 -3.29 -9.73 -9.67
N VAL A 28 -3.21 -11.06 -9.69
CA VAL A 28 -2.12 -11.80 -10.33
C VAL A 28 -2.70 -12.72 -11.39
N PHE A 29 -2.12 -12.69 -12.59
CA PHE A 29 -2.62 -13.46 -13.74
C PHE A 29 -1.59 -14.48 -14.22
N THR A 30 -2.07 -15.69 -14.48
CA THR A 30 -1.35 -16.72 -15.22
C THR A 30 -2.16 -17.09 -16.47
N SER A 31 -1.58 -16.93 -17.65
CA SER A 31 -2.25 -17.32 -18.90
C SER A 31 -2.15 -18.82 -19.11
N LEU A 32 -3.27 -19.50 -19.35
CA LEU A 32 -3.32 -20.95 -19.50
C LEU A 32 -3.29 -21.42 -20.96
N SER A 33 -3.65 -20.52 -21.89
CA SER A 33 -3.89 -20.86 -23.30
C SER A 33 -3.11 -20.00 -24.31
N LYS A 34 -2.32 -19.02 -23.85
CA LYS A 34 -1.49 -18.20 -24.73
C LYS A 34 -0.17 -18.91 -25.03
N GLU A 35 0.14 -19.08 -26.30
CA GLU A 35 1.39 -19.75 -26.74
C GLU A 35 2.52 -18.77 -27.07
N ALA A 36 2.21 -17.63 -27.70
CA ALA A 36 3.24 -16.70 -28.18
C ALA A 36 3.92 -15.91 -27.05
N VAL A 37 3.13 -15.45 -26.08
CA VAL A 37 3.61 -14.67 -24.92
C VAL A 37 2.83 -15.11 -23.67
N PRO A 38 3.13 -16.30 -23.12
CA PRO A 38 2.55 -16.73 -21.86
C PRO A 38 3.10 -15.89 -20.71
N VAL A 39 2.25 -15.62 -19.73
CA VAL A 39 2.64 -14.99 -18.48
C VAL A 39 2.31 -15.93 -17.33
N VAL A 40 3.24 -16.05 -16.38
CA VAL A 40 3.07 -16.87 -15.17
C VAL A 40 3.22 -15.96 -13.96
N ARG A 41 2.19 -15.95 -13.12
CA ARG A 41 2.08 -15.08 -11.94
C ARG A 41 2.45 -13.62 -12.23
N TYR A 42 1.92 -13.06 -13.31
CA TYR A 42 2.12 -11.66 -13.64
C TYR A 42 1.36 -10.77 -12.67
N ARG A 43 2.13 -9.97 -11.92
CA ARG A 43 1.67 -8.97 -10.95
C ARG A 43 1.22 -7.71 -11.68
N THR A 44 -0.09 -7.43 -11.69
CA THR A 44 -0.64 -6.30 -12.48
C THR A 44 -0.47 -4.95 -11.79
N GLY A 45 -0.23 -4.97 -10.48
CA GLY A 45 -0.36 -3.81 -9.62
C GLY A 45 -1.81 -3.40 -9.37
N ASP A 46 -2.84 -4.03 -9.90
CA ASP A 46 -4.21 -3.59 -9.70
C ASP A 46 -4.81 -4.17 -8.41
N LEU A 47 -5.42 -3.34 -7.57
CA LEU A 47 -6.06 -3.78 -6.33
C LEU A 47 -7.55 -4.09 -6.56
N ALA A 48 -7.94 -5.32 -6.25
CA ALA A 48 -9.33 -5.78 -6.27
C ALA A 48 -9.52 -6.98 -5.33
N ALA A 49 -10.78 -7.31 -5.05
CA ALA A 49 -11.17 -8.53 -4.35
C ALA A 49 -11.84 -9.50 -5.32
N LEU A 50 -11.57 -10.79 -5.19
CA LEU A 50 -12.23 -11.85 -5.96
C LEU A 50 -13.45 -12.39 -5.21
N THR A 51 -14.47 -12.78 -5.97
CA THR A 51 -15.59 -13.59 -5.50
C THR A 51 -15.96 -14.67 -6.50
N THR A 52 -16.23 -15.86 -5.97
CA THR A 52 -16.72 -17.04 -6.67
C THR A 52 -18.24 -17.19 -6.53
N GLN A 53 -18.90 -16.26 -5.82
CA GLN A 53 -20.36 -16.28 -5.68
C GLN A 53 -21.07 -16.24 -7.03
N ARG A 54 -22.11 -17.07 -7.16
CA ARG A 54 -22.94 -17.15 -8.37
C ARG A 54 -23.48 -15.78 -8.76
N CYS A 55 -23.33 -15.45 -10.03
CA CYS A 55 -23.88 -14.22 -10.57
C CYS A 55 -25.38 -14.37 -10.88
N ALA A 56 -26.15 -13.30 -10.70
CA ALA A 56 -27.57 -13.27 -11.07
C ALA A 56 -27.83 -13.59 -12.55
N CYS A 57 -26.84 -13.42 -13.43
CA CYS A 57 -26.94 -13.80 -14.84
C CYS A 57 -26.71 -15.29 -15.12
N GLY A 58 -26.49 -16.12 -14.09
CA GLY A 58 -26.34 -17.58 -14.20
C GLY A 58 -24.93 -18.06 -14.52
N ARG A 59 -23.98 -17.17 -14.85
CA ARG A 59 -22.57 -17.55 -15.05
C ARG A 59 -21.92 -17.97 -13.73
N THR A 60 -21.07 -18.99 -13.79
CA THR A 60 -20.30 -19.56 -12.67
C THR A 60 -18.87 -19.04 -12.58
N LEU A 61 -18.46 -18.18 -13.51
CA LEU A 61 -17.12 -17.62 -13.56
C LEU A 61 -16.90 -16.68 -12.37
N ALA A 62 -15.71 -16.73 -11.76
CA ALA A 62 -15.32 -15.77 -10.75
C ALA A 62 -15.34 -14.34 -11.28
N ARG A 63 -15.56 -13.42 -10.35
CA ARG A 63 -15.67 -11.99 -10.59
C ARG A 63 -14.73 -11.27 -9.64
N HIS A 64 -14.12 -10.20 -10.10
CA HIS A 64 -13.43 -9.27 -9.22
C HIS A 64 -14.30 -8.03 -9.01
N THR A 65 -14.10 -7.33 -7.90
CA THR A 65 -14.63 -5.98 -7.70
C THR A 65 -14.04 -5.02 -8.73
N ARG A 66 -14.65 -3.85 -8.90
CA ARG A 66 -14.07 -2.79 -9.73
C ARG A 66 -12.67 -2.46 -9.19
N VAL A 67 -11.66 -2.44 -10.06
CA VAL A 67 -10.31 -1.97 -9.71
C VAL A 67 -10.43 -0.53 -9.25
N GLN A 68 -10.13 -0.29 -7.97
CA GLN A 68 -10.25 1.05 -7.37
C GLN A 68 -8.93 1.81 -7.40
N ARG A 69 -7.81 1.10 -7.21
CA ARG A 69 -6.48 1.63 -6.98
C ARG A 69 -5.42 0.71 -7.56
N ARG A 70 -4.21 1.22 -7.75
CA ARG A 70 -3.03 0.43 -8.11
C ARG A 70 -1.99 0.45 -6.99
N CYS A 71 -1.27 -0.66 -6.84
CA CYS A 71 -0.09 -0.81 -6.00
C CYS A 71 0.99 0.22 -6.35
N ASP A 72 1.03 0.65 -7.61
CA ASP A 72 1.95 1.67 -8.11
C ASP A 72 1.35 3.08 -8.17
N ASP A 73 0.16 3.34 -7.57
CA ASP A 73 -0.47 4.67 -7.52
C ASP A 73 0.54 5.70 -6.98
N MET A 74 1.21 6.38 -7.92
CA MET A 74 2.25 7.34 -7.62
C MET A 74 1.59 8.63 -7.15
N LEU A 75 1.95 9.06 -5.95
CA LEU A 75 1.52 10.32 -5.38
C LEU A 75 2.38 11.43 -5.99
N LYS A 76 1.74 12.38 -6.69
CA LYS A 76 2.44 13.61 -7.06
C LYS A 76 2.55 14.52 -5.85
N VAL A 77 3.75 14.76 -5.35
CA VAL A 77 4.02 15.68 -4.24
C VAL A 77 5.02 16.72 -4.74
N ARG A 78 4.61 18.00 -4.81
CA ARG A 78 5.48 19.09 -5.32
C ARG A 78 6.12 18.80 -6.70
N GLY A 79 5.39 18.10 -7.58
CA GLY A 79 5.87 17.74 -8.91
C GLY A 79 6.75 16.50 -8.98
N VAL A 80 7.09 15.87 -7.85
CA VAL A 80 7.80 14.59 -7.78
C VAL A 80 6.81 13.45 -7.65
N ASN A 81 7.04 12.35 -8.37
CA ASN A 81 6.23 11.14 -8.25
C ASN A 81 6.78 10.26 -7.12
N VAL A 82 5.96 10.03 -6.11
CA VAL A 82 6.30 9.29 -4.90
C VAL A 82 5.52 7.96 -4.89
N SER A 83 6.22 6.84 -4.79
CA SER A 83 5.59 5.52 -4.66
C SER A 83 5.47 5.12 -3.19
N PRO A 84 4.29 4.70 -2.70
CA PRO A 84 4.15 4.14 -1.36
C PRO A 84 5.05 2.93 -1.08
N ALA A 85 5.37 2.12 -2.11
CA ALA A 85 6.27 0.99 -1.97
C ALA A 85 7.72 1.40 -1.63
N ARG A 86 8.18 2.57 -2.08
CA ARG A 86 9.50 3.10 -1.69
C ARG A 86 9.53 3.56 -0.25
N VAL A 87 8.43 4.17 0.23
CA VAL A 87 8.27 4.52 1.65
C VAL A 87 8.38 3.25 2.51
N GLU A 88 7.63 2.21 2.14
CA GLU A 88 7.65 0.91 2.83
C GLU A 88 9.05 0.28 2.88
N ALA A 89 9.79 0.28 1.77
CA ALA A 89 11.14 -0.27 1.71
C ALA A 89 12.12 0.46 2.65
N VAL A 90 12.02 1.79 2.73
CA VAL A 90 12.86 2.59 3.65
C VAL A 90 12.51 2.29 5.11
N LEU A 91 11.23 2.25 5.43
CA LEU A 91 10.76 1.94 6.79
C LEU A 91 11.21 0.53 7.22
N ALA A 92 11.07 -0.46 6.33
CA ALA A 92 11.45 -1.84 6.63
C ALA A 92 12.96 -2.01 6.88
N ALA A 93 13.79 -1.23 6.19
CA ALA A 93 15.24 -1.25 6.38
C ALA A 93 15.73 -0.58 7.66
N VAL A 94 14.89 0.20 8.35
CA VAL A 94 15.24 0.89 9.60
C VAL A 94 14.72 0.14 10.82
N GLU A 95 13.48 -0.34 10.77
CA GLU A 95 12.84 -0.98 11.93
C GLU A 95 12.97 -2.51 11.96
N GLY A 96 13.56 -3.12 10.92
CA GLY A 96 13.75 -4.58 10.88
C GLY A 96 12.46 -5.39 10.75
N GLY A 97 11.34 -4.74 10.40
CA GLY A 97 10.02 -5.35 10.18
C GLY A 97 9.19 -4.56 9.16
N ALA A 98 7.95 -4.95 8.89
CA ALA A 98 7.03 -4.17 8.04
C ALA A 98 6.12 -3.32 8.93
N PRO A 99 6.51 -2.08 9.30
CA PRO A 99 5.70 -1.26 10.18
C PRO A 99 4.39 -0.88 9.51
N ARG A 100 3.32 -0.82 10.31
CA ARG A 100 2.07 -0.21 9.85
C ARG A 100 2.34 1.26 9.60
N PHE A 101 2.04 1.75 8.40
CA PHE A 101 2.26 3.15 8.07
C PHE A 101 1.10 3.75 7.27
N GLN A 102 0.99 5.07 7.32
CA GLN A 102 0.02 5.84 6.56
C GLN A 102 0.67 7.12 6.04
N ILE A 103 0.55 7.38 4.75
CA ILE A 103 1.00 8.62 4.10
C ILE A 103 -0.13 9.63 4.17
N LEU A 104 0.11 10.77 4.80
CA LEU A 104 -0.79 11.91 4.88
C LEU A 104 -0.30 13.02 3.96
N LEU A 105 -1.13 13.41 3.00
CA LEU A 105 -0.88 14.57 2.13
C LEU A 105 -1.81 15.71 2.51
N GLU A 106 -1.24 16.89 2.74
CA GLU A 106 -1.97 18.11 3.08
C GLU A 106 -1.46 19.30 2.28
N SER A 107 -2.31 20.30 2.05
CA SER A 107 -1.89 21.59 1.51
C SER A 107 -1.72 22.60 2.64
N ARG A 108 -0.48 22.98 2.96
CA ARG A 108 -0.16 23.99 3.98
C ARG A 108 0.39 25.25 3.30
N LYS A 109 -0.33 26.37 3.43
CA LYS A 109 0.03 27.66 2.79
C LYS A 109 0.28 27.55 1.28
N GLY A 110 -0.49 26.72 0.58
CA GLY A 110 -0.36 26.51 -0.87
C GLY A 110 0.77 25.57 -1.31
N LEU A 111 1.49 24.96 -0.36
CA LEU A 111 2.51 23.94 -0.65
C LEU A 111 2.03 22.57 -0.19
N ASP A 112 2.29 21.56 -1.02
CA ASP A 112 2.07 20.17 -0.65
C ASP A 112 2.99 19.80 0.52
N HIS A 113 2.43 19.12 1.50
CA HIS A 113 3.11 18.63 2.68
C HIS A 113 2.87 17.13 2.76
N MET A 114 3.94 16.35 2.87
CA MET A 114 3.90 14.90 3.03
C MET A 114 4.36 14.55 4.44
N GLU A 115 3.49 13.88 5.19
CA GLU A 115 3.80 13.33 6.49
C GLU A 115 3.59 11.80 6.45
N VAL A 116 4.51 11.03 7.02
CA VAL A 116 4.41 9.58 7.15
C VAL A 116 4.16 9.25 8.61
N LEU A 117 2.98 8.68 8.89
CA LEU A 117 2.62 8.16 10.20
C LEU A 117 3.17 6.73 10.31
N VAL A 118 3.95 6.45 11.34
CA VAL A 118 4.53 5.12 11.61
C VAL A 118 3.90 4.58 12.89
N GLY A 119 3.33 3.39 12.79
CA GLY A 119 2.59 2.73 13.84
C GLY A 119 3.52 1.97 14.76
N MET A 120 3.74 2.49 15.96
CA MET A 120 4.56 1.83 16.98
C MET A 120 3.66 1.25 18.08
N ASP A 121 4.02 0.07 18.57
CA ASP A 121 3.35 -0.50 19.73
C ASP A 121 3.78 0.26 21.00
N PRO A 122 2.85 0.68 21.88
CA PRO A 122 3.18 1.39 23.12
C PRO A 122 4.13 0.61 24.05
N VAL A 123 4.32 -0.70 23.84
CA VAL A 123 5.35 -1.48 24.57
C VAL A 123 6.78 -1.04 24.20
N PHE A 124 7.00 -0.46 23.02
CA PHE A 124 8.28 0.14 22.62
C PHE A 124 8.45 1.61 23.06
N PHE A 125 7.45 2.19 23.75
CA PHE A 125 7.47 3.59 24.20
C PHE A 125 8.37 3.84 25.43
N THR A 126 9.12 2.82 25.87
CA THR A 126 9.98 2.85 27.06
C THR A 126 11.40 3.33 26.81
N ASP A 127 11.82 3.51 25.56
CA ASP A 127 13.16 4.01 25.22
C ASP A 127 13.17 5.55 25.25
N ASP A 128 14.28 6.10 25.75
CA ASP A 128 14.45 7.52 26.04
C ASP A 128 13.93 8.41 24.90
N VAL A 129 13.24 9.50 25.22
CA VAL A 129 12.71 10.49 24.25
C VAL A 129 13.77 10.93 23.23
N ARG A 130 15.05 10.86 23.63
CA ARG A 130 16.20 11.14 22.79
C ARG A 130 16.33 10.16 21.61
N ASP A 131 16.15 8.87 21.85
CA ASP A 131 16.29 7.82 20.83
C ASP A 131 15.17 7.93 19.79
N LEU A 132 13.95 8.23 20.23
CA LEU A 132 12.83 8.51 19.33
C LEU A 132 13.08 9.74 18.43
N VAL A 133 13.69 10.80 18.98
CA VAL A 133 14.03 12.00 18.21
C VAL A 133 15.13 11.70 17.18
N GLU A 134 16.13 10.89 17.54
CA GLU A 134 17.19 10.47 16.63
C GLU A 134 16.67 9.54 15.54
N MET A 135 15.82 8.57 15.89
CA MET A 135 15.16 7.67 14.96
C MET A 135 14.27 8.44 13.97
N ARG A 136 13.45 9.38 14.45
CA ARG A 136 12.64 10.25 13.59
C ARG A 136 13.51 10.99 12.59
N ARG A 137 14.59 11.65 13.05
CA ARG A 137 15.49 12.41 12.17
C ARG A 137 16.16 11.54 11.12
N ASN A 138 16.58 10.33 11.49
CA ASN A 138 17.16 9.36 10.58
C ASN A 138 16.15 8.94 9.49
N LEU A 139 14.91 8.61 9.89
CA LEU A 139 13.83 8.26 8.97
C LEU A 139 13.47 9.40 8.03
N GLU A 140 13.30 10.63 8.55
CA GLU A 140 13.04 11.83 7.75
C GLU A 140 14.14 12.06 6.70
N GLY A 141 15.41 11.90 7.08
CA GLY A 141 16.54 12.01 6.17
C GLY A 141 16.50 10.96 5.07
N ARG A 142 16.43 9.67 5.44
CA ARG A 142 16.41 8.56 4.48
C ARG A 142 15.22 8.61 3.54
N LEU A 143 14.03 8.92 4.04
CA LEU A 143 12.82 9.08 3.22
C LEU A 143 12.96 10.27 2.28
N SER A 144 13.50 11.39 2.76
CA SER A 144 13.69 12.56 1.91
C SER A 144 14.69 12.31 0.78
N ASP A 145 15.77 11.58 1.08
CA ASP A 145 16.80 11.22 0.11
C ASP A 145 16.28 10.22 -0.95
N GLU A 146 15.56 9.18 -0.53
CA GLU A 146 15.03 8.15 -1.44
C GLU A 146 13.87 8.68 -2.31
N LEU A 147 13.02 9.54 -1.76
CA LEU A 147 11.80 10.00 -2.43
C LEU A 147 12.00 11.32 -3.18
N GLY A 148 13.08 12.06 -2.90
CA GLY A 148 13.38 13.35 -3.52
C GLY A 148 12.44 14.49 -3.09
N VAL A 149 11.69 14.31 -2.00
CA VAL A 149 10.79 15.31 -1.41
C VAL A 149 10.96 15.34 0.10
N ARG A 150 10.79 16.51 0.71
CA ARG A 150 10.78 16.60 2.18
C ARG A 150 9.62 15.80 2.75
N VAL A 151 9.94 14.89 3.66
CA VAL A 151 8.96 14.08 4.39
C VAL A 151 9.13 14.31 5.89
N ASP A 152 8.02 14.61 6.56
CA ASP A 152 7.95 14.65 8.02
C ASP A 152 7.49 13.28 8.55
N VAL A 153 8.03 12.83 9.68
CA VAL A 153 7.68 11.52 10.27
C VAL A 153 7.05 11.71 11.65
N ARG A 154 5.96 10.98 11.91
CA ARG A 154 5.29 10.98 13.20
C ARG A 154 4.99 9.57 13.66
N PHE A 155 5.46 9.23 14.86
CA PHE A 155 5.10 7.98 15.52
C PHE A 155 3.71 8.12 16.16
N VAL A 156 2.85 7.14 15.91
CA VAL A 156 1.48 7.10 16.42
C VAL A 156 1.13 5.68 16.85
N GLU A 157 0.14 5.55 17.73
CA GLU A 157 -0.46 4.24 17.97
C GLU A 157 -1.23 3.80 16.71
N PRO A 158 -1.19 2.51 16.32
CA PRO A 158 -1.90 2.01 15.14
C PRO A 158 -3.40 2.31 15.13
N SER A 159 -4.03 2.39 16.31
CA SER A 159 -5.44 2.78 16.50
C SER A 159 -5.74 4.22 16.07
N GLY A 160 -4.74 5.11 16.08
CA GLY A 160 -4.88 6.51 15.69
C GLY A 160 -4.84 6.76 14.17
N MET A 161 -4.60 5.73 13.36
CA MET A 161 -4.56 5.85 11.91
C MET A 161 -5.95 5.75 11.27
N LYS A 162 -6.19 6.52 10.20
CA LYS A 162 -7.49 6.46 9.50
C LYS A 162 -7.71 5.09 8.85
N GLY A 163 -8.88 4.50 9.08
CA GLY A 163 -9.26 3.19 8.54
C GLY A 163 -8.65 2.00 9.28
N ALA A 164 -8.14 2.18 10.50
CA ALA A 164 -7.55 1.08 11.28
C ALA A 164 -8.51 -0.10 11.51
N GLU A 165 -9.82 0.14 11.60
CA GLU A 165 -10.85 -0.90 11.82
C GLU A 165 -11.40 -1.53 10.53
N GLU A 166 -11.41 -0.78 9.41
CA GLU A 166 -12.03 -1.21 8.13
C GLU A 166 -11.00 -1.62 7.05
N GLY A 167 -9.71 -1.55 7.38
CA GLY A 167 -8.59 -1.77 6.45
C GLY A 167 -7.76 -0.51 6.30
N LEU A 168 -6.52 -0.54 6.84
CA LEU A 168 -5.64 0.61 6.93
C LEU A 168 -5.45 1.28 5.56
N LEU A 169 -5.91 2.53 5.44
CA LEU A 169 -5.68 3.32 4.24
C LEU A 169 -4.21 3.73 4.21
N ARG A 170 -3.43 3.15 3.29
CA ARG A 170 -1.99 3.48 3.14
C ARG A 170 -1.75 4.94 2.76
N VAL A 171 -2.71 5.58 2.09
CA VAL A 171 -2.62 6.99 1.67
C VAL A 171 -3.91 7.72 2.00
N VAL A 172 -3.77 8.88 2.62
CA VAL A 172 -4.84 9.85 2.90
C VAL A 172 -4.45 11.17 2.26
N ASP A 173 -5.16 11.56 1.20
CA ASP A 173 -4.94 12.83 0.50
C ASP A 173 -5.99 13.87 0.90
N ASN A 174 -5.61 14.81 1.77
CA ASN A 174 -6.44 15.92 2.23
C ASN A 174 -6.17 17.23 1.47
N ARG A 175 -5.44 17.20 0.35
CA ARG A 175 -5.19 18.41 -0.45
C ARG A 175 -6.49 18.93 -1.04
N ARG A 176 -6.63 20.25 -1.11
CA ARG A 176 -7.77 20.87 -1.82
C ARG A 176 -7.53 20.71 -3.32
N LYS A 177 -8.47 20.06 -4.02
CA LYS A 177 -8.49 19.95 -5.49
C LYS A 177 -8.93 21.24 -6.14
#